data_AF-A0A378YDD7-F1
#
_entry.id   AF-A0A378YDD7-F1
#
_cell.length_a   1.000
_cell.length_b   1.000
_cell.length_c   1.000
_cell.angle_alpha   90.00
_cell.angle_beta   90.00
_cell.angle_gamma   90.00
#
_symmetry.space_group_name_H-M   'P 1'
#
loop_
_entity.id
_entity.type
_entity.pdbx_description
1 polymer ?
#
loop_
_entity_poly.entity_id
_entity_poly.type
_entity_poly.pdbx_seq_one_letter_code
_entity_poly.pdbx_strand_id
1 'polypeptide(L)' 'MSPTLRITRRPGLSTPIIQAPMAVASTPALGAAAFNAGSLGSLAVGDMDATA' A
#
# COMPACT_ATOMS: atom_id res chain seq x y z
N MET A 1 7.25 17.81 -15.38
CA MET A 1 7.21 16.37 -15.02
C MET A 1 5.90 16.11 -14.28
N SER A 2 4.99 15.30 -14.82
CA SER A 2 3.64 15.10 -14.24
C SER A 2 3.72 14.45 -12.84
N PRO A 3 2.94 14.91 -11.83
CA PRO A 3 2.94 14.35 -10.48
C PRO A 3 2.65 12.84 -10.47
N THR A 4 1.80 12.36 -11.37
CA THR A 4 1.48 10.93 -11.55
C THR A 4 2.72 10.09 -11.88
N LEU A 5 3.66 10.64 -12.65
CA LEU A 5 4.89 9.96 -13.03
C LEU A 5 5.90 9.82 -11.88
N ARG A 6 5.74 10.57 -10.79
CA ARG A 6 6.61 10.47 -9.59
C ARG A 6 6.12 9.39 -8.62
N ILE A 7 4.81 9.22 -8.47
CA ILE A 7 4.23 8.29 -7.49
C ILE A 7 4.25 6.84 -7.99
N THR A 8 4.18 6.60 -9.30
CA THR A 8 4.33 5.24 -9.85
C THR A 8 5.79 4.85 -10.05
N ARG A 9 6.62 5.75 -10.57
CA ARG A 9 8.02 5.44 -10.96
C ARG A 9 8.94 5.14 -9.79
N ARG A 10 8.83 5.88 -8.67
CA ARG A 10 9.72 5.67 -7.51
C ARG A 10 9.51 4.30 -6.84
N PRO A 11 8.27 3.89 -6.53
CA PRO A 11 8.00 2.56 -5.95
C PRO A 11 7.79 1.43 -6.96
N GLY A 12 7.74 1.70 -8.27
CA GLY A 12 7.59 0.66 -9.31
C GLY A 12 6.15 0.15 -9.50
N LEU A 13 5.16 1.04 -9.45
CA LEU A 13 3.73 0.69 -9.56
C LEU A 13 3.19 0.87 -10.99
N SER A 14 2.14 0.14 -11.34
CA SER A 14 1.43 0.27 -12.62
C SER A 14 0.29 1.30 -12.57
N THR A 15 -0.22 1.60 -11.37
CA THR A 15 -1.35 2.52 -11.16
C THR A 15 -1.03 3.56 -10.07
N PRO A 16 -1.60 4.77 -10.14
CA PRO A 16 -1.46 5.78 -9.10
C PRO A 16 -2.46 5.57 -7.95
N ILE A 17 -2.65 4.32 -7.52
CA ILE A 17 -3.61 3.94 -6.47
C ILE A 17 -2.84 3.52 -5.22
N ILE A 18 -3.35 3.95 -4.06
CA ILE A 18 -2.86 3.54 -2.75
C ILE A 18 -4.04 2.93 -2.00
N GLN A 19 -3.91 1.67 -1.60
CA GLN A 19 -4.85 1.06 -0.67
C GLN A 19 -4.62 1.70 0.71
N ALA A 20 -5.66 2.28 1.30
CA ALA A 20 -5.55 3.05 2.54
C ALA A 20 -5.28 2.14 3.75
N PRO A 21 -4.34 2.50 4.66
CA PRO A 21 -4.16 1.75 5.89
C PRO A 21 -5.39 1.93 6.81
N MET A 22 -6.00 0.82 7.17
CA MET A 22 -7.17 0.72 8.05
C MET A 22 -6.85 -0.31 9.14
N ALA A 23 -6.80 0.11 10.41
CA ALA A 23 -6.60 -0.80 11.54
C ALA A 23 -7.65 -1.92 11.48
N VAL A 24 -7.25 -3.13 11.84
CA VAL A 24 -8.06 -4.37 11.79
C VAL A 24 -8.44 -4.85 10.38
N ALA A 25 -8.64 -3.95 9.39
CA ALA A 25 -9.09 -4.32 8.04
C ALA A 25 -7.97 -4.51 7.01
N SER A 26 -6.85 -3.79 7.14
CA SER A 26 -5.70 -3.89 6.23
C SER A 26 -4.84 -5.12 6.54
N THR A 27 -5.34 -6.29 6.17
CA THR A 27 -4.64 -7.57 6.36
C THR A 27 -3.43 -7.69 5.41
N PRO A 28 -2.41 -8.51 5.76
CA PRO A 28 -1.30 -8.80 4.85
C PRO A 28 -1.74 -9.31 3.48
N ALA A 29 -2.78 -10.16 3.44
CA ALA A 29 -3.35 -10.67 2.20
C ALA A 29 -3.98 -9.55 1.34
N LEU A 30 -4.68 -8.59 1.95
CA LEU A 30 -5.25 -7.44 1.23
C LEU A 30 -4.15 -6.55 0.64
N GLY A 31 -3.12 -6.24 1.42
CA GLY A 31 -1.98 -5.44 0.95
C GLY A 31 -1.23 -6.11 -0.21
N ALA A 32 -1.02 -7.43 -0.13
CA ALA A 32 -0.40 -8.20 -1.20
C ALA A 32 -1.26 -8.26 -2.47
N ALA A 33 -2.58 -8.43 -2.33
CA ALA A 33 -3.50 -8.41 -3.46
C ALA A 33 -3.48 -7.05 -4.18
N ALA A 34 -3.48 -5.95 -3.41
CA ALA A 34 -3.35 -4.59 -3.96
C ALA A 34 -2.02 -4.39 -4.71
N PHE A 35 -0.90 -4.89 -4.15
CA PHE A 35 0.41 -4.83 -4.79
C PHE A 35 0.46 -5.63 -6.09
N ASN A 36 -0.04 -6.86 -6.08
CA ASN A 36 -0.09 -7.71 -7.27
C ASN A 36 -1.00 -7.13 -8.38
N ALA A 37 -2.01 -6.33 -8.01
CA ALA A 37 -2.82 -5.56 -8.94
C ALA A 37 -2.13 -4.28 -9.47
N GLY A 38 -0.91 -3.98 -9.04
CA GLY A 38 -0.10 -2.86 -9.52
C GLY A 38 -0.32 -1.54 -8.76
N SER A 39 -0.81 -1.60 -7.52
CA SER A 39 -1.01 -0.45 -6.63
C SER A 39 -0.08 -0.51 -5.41
N LEU A 40 -0.04 0.55 -4.59
CA LEU A 40 0.69 0.51 -3.32
C LEU A 40 -0.20 -0.13 -2.23
N GLY A 41 0.17 -1.31 -1.74
CA GLY A 41 -0.45 -1.93 -0.57
C GLY A 41 0.06 -1.30 0.74
N SER A 42 -0.83 -1.09 1.72
CA SER A 42 -0.49 -0.50 3.02
C SER A 42 -0.96 -1.38 4.18
N LEU A 43 -0.22 -1.41 5.28
CA LEU A 43 -0.64 -2.06 6.53
C LEU A 43 -0.77 -1.02 7.65
N ALA A 44 -1.83 -1.12 8.44
CA ALA A 44 -2.04 -0.28 9.61
C ALA A 44 -1.41 -0.94 10.84
N VAL A 45 -0.12 -0.68 11.06
CA VAL A 45 0.64 -1.25 12.19
C VAL A 45 0.60 -0.39 13.46
N GLY A 46 -0.04 0.78 13.41
CA GLY A 46 -0.11 1.70 14.56
C GLY A 46 -0.92 1.15 15.75
N ASP A 47 -1.73 0.12 15.54
CA ASP A 47 -2.53 -0.58 16.56
C ASP A 47 -1.91 -1.93 16.96
N MET A 48 -0.70 -2.25 16.48
CA MET A 48 -0.01 -3.49 16.80
C MET A 48 0.96 -3.30 17.96
N ASP A 49 1.10 -4.32 18.81
CA ASP A 49 2.21 -4.40 19.76
C ASP A 49 3.51 -4.60 18.99
N ALA A 50 4.51 -3.76 19.27
CA ALA A 50 5.82 -3.81 18.63
C ALA A 50 6.61 -5.09 18.96
N THR A 51 6.21 -5.81 20.02
CA THR A 51 6.86 -7.04 20.49
C THR A 51 6.08 -8.32 20.16
N ALA A 52 4.89 -8.18 19.57
CA ALA A 52 4.07 -9.32 19.14
C ALA A 52 4.60 -10.00 17.87
#